data_AF-A0A6N7BCT7-F1
#
_entry.id   AF-A0A6N7BCT7-F1
#
_cell.length_a   1.000
_cell.length_b   1.000
_cell.length_c   1.000
_cell.angle_alpha   90.00
_cell.angle_beta   90.00
_cell.angle_gamma   90.00
#
_symmetry.space_group_name_H-M   'P 1'
#
loop_
_entity.id
_entity.type
_entity.pdbx_description
1 polymer ?
#
loop_
_entity_poly.entity_id
_entity_poly.type
_entity_poly.pdbx_seq_one_letter_code
_entity_poly.pdbx_strand_id
1 'polypeptide(L)' 'GIGKSAVNYFFASASLSYFLNDKICAKPFAESYLLTDREIKNLTNDSLVNFGLSISVGF' A
#
# COMPACT_ATOMS: atom_id res chain seq x y z
N GLY A 1 4.03 20.38 25.95
CA GLY A 1 2.85 19.49 25.83
C GLY A 1 3.04 18.66 24.58
N ILE A 2 2.99 17.34 24.69
CA ILE A 2 3.13 16.39 23.59
C ILE A 2 1.83 16.37 22.79
N GLY A 3 1.67 17.33 21.86
CA GLY A 3 0.66 17.25 20.82
C GLY A 3 1.09 16.16 19.85
N LYS A 4 0.52 14.96 19.97
CA LYS A 4 0.61 13.93 18.93
C LYS A 4 -0.07 14.49 17.68
N SER A 5 0.70 15.10 16.78
CA SER A 5 0.20 15.47 15.46
C SER A 5 -0.30 14.19 14.78
N ALA A 6 -1.60 14.12 14.52
CA ALA A 6 -2.20 12.97 13.87
C ALA A 6 -1.81 13.01 12.39
N VAL A 7 -0.83 12.19 12.02
CA VAL A 7 -0.47 11.96 10.61
C VAL A 7 -1.66 11.28 9.93
N ASN A 8 -2.30 11.97 8.99
CA ASN A 8 -3.35 11.36 8.17
C ASN A 8 -2.66 10.64 7.02
N TYR A 9 -2.91 9.33 6.89
CA TYR A 9 -2.44 8.55 5.76
C TYR A 9 -3.65 8.16 4.88
N PHE A 10 -3.54 8.41 3.58
CA PHE A 10 -4.45 7.81 2.60
C PHE A 10 -3.78 6.55 2.05
N PHE A 11 -4.51 5.44 2.13
CA PHE A 11 -4.09 4.14 1.60
C PHE A 11 -5.05 3.71 0.50
N ALA A 12 -4.49 3.36 -0.65
CA ALA A 12 -5.23 2.74 -1.74
C ALA A 12 -4.47 1.51 -2.23
N SER A 13 -5.18 0.40 -2.44
CA SER A 13 -4.60 -0.82 -3.00
C SER A 13 -5.47 -1.40 -4.10
N ALA A 14 -4.82 -1.93 -5.13
CA ALA A 14 -5.44 -2.70 -6.19
C ALA A 14 -4.66 -4.00 -6.36
N SER A 15 -5.36 -5.12 -6.44
CA SER A 15 -4.75 -6.43 -6.70
C SER A 15 -5.66 -7.30 -7.54
N LEU A 16 -5.07 -8.18 -8.34
CA LEU A 16 -5.78 -9.15 -9.15
C LEU A 16 -5.25 -10.54 -8.83
N SER A 17 -6.10 -11.42 -8.32
CA SER A 17 -5.72 -12.82 -8.04
C SER A 17 -5.94 -13.69 -9.28
N TYR A 18 -4.94 -14.46 -9.67
CA TYR A 18 -4.99 -15.41 -10.77
C TYR A 18 -4.56 -16.80 -10.29
N PHE A 19 -5.46 -17.78 -10.41
CA PHE A 19 -5.14 -19.18 -10.12
C PHE A 19 -4.42 -19.79 -11.32
N LEU A 20 -3.13 -20.11 -11.16
CA LEU A 20 -2.33 -20.81 -12.17
C LEU A 20 -2.75 -22.28 -12.26
N ASN A 21 -3.16 -22.87 -11.13
CA ASN A 21 -3.80 -24.18 -11.04
C ASN A 21 -4.59 -24.28 -9.71
N ASP A 22 -5.00 -25.50 -9.36
CA ASP A 22 -5.71 -25.85 -8.11
C ASP A 22 -4.92 -25.55 -6.83
N LYS A 23 -3.59 -25.44 -6.93
CA LYS A 23 -2.68 -25.25 -5.79
C LYS A 23 -1.94 -23.92 -5.79
N ILE A 24 -1.80 -23.27 -6.94
CA ILE A 24 -0.93 -22.10 -7.11
C ILE A 24 -1.77 -20.89 -7.50
N CYS A 25 -1.66 -19.82 -6.71
CA CYS A 25 -2.29 -18.54 -6.97
C CYS A 25 -1.22 -17.43 -7.03
N ALA A 26 -1.26 -16.63 -8.10
CA ALA A 26 -0.42 -15.46 -8.29
C ALA A 26 -1.28 -14.21 -8.13
N LYS A 27 -0.83 -13.27 -7.30
CA LYS A 27 -1.54 -12.01 -7.03
C LYS A 27 -0.59 -10.83 -7.19
N PRO A 28 -0.49 -10.23 -8.40
CA PRO A 28 0.08 -8.90 -8.54
C PRO A 28 -0.70 -7.88 -7.71
N PHE A 29 0.00 -6.94 -7.11
CA PHE A 29 -0.59 -5.86 -6.33
C PHE A 29 0.14 -4.54 -6.56
N ALA A 30 -0.62 -3.46 -6.45
CA ALA A 30 -0.15 -2.09 -6.40
C ALA A 30 -0.75 -1.42 -5.16
N GLU A 31 0.10 -0.82 -4.34
CA GLU A 31 -0.28 -0.11 -3.11
C GLU A 31 0.28 1.31 -3.16
N SER A 32 -0.53 2.30 -2.77
CA SER A 32 -0.13 3.69 -2.67
C SER A 32 -0.39 4.21 -1.27
N TYR A 33 0.60 4.92 -0.73
CA TYR A 33 0.56 5.57 0.57
C TYR A 33 0.83 7.06 0.37
N LEU A 34 -0.11 7.89 0.80
CA LEU A 34 0.06 9.34 0.84
C LEU A 34 0.04 9.81 2.28
N LEU A 35 1.15 10.36 2.75
CA LEU A 35 1.26 10.97 4.07
C LEU A 35 0.89 12.45 3.97
N THR A 36 -0.15 12.84 4.70
CA THR A 36 -0.58 14.25 4.78
C THR A 36 -0.34 14.75 6.21
N ASP A 37 0.77 15.45 6.42
CA ASP A 37 1.03 16.20 7.65
C ASP A 37 0.43 17.60 7.52
N ARG A 38 -0.41 18.01 8.47
CA ARG A 38 -1.07 19.33 8.47
C ARG A 38 -0.15 20.46 8.96
N GLU A 39 0.96 20.15 9.63
CA GLU A 39 1.84 21.17 10.22
C GLU A 39 3.08 21.49 9.36
N ILE A 40 3.44 20.62 8.43
CA ILE A 40 4.51 20.87 7.46
C ILE A 40 3.90 21.53 6.22
N LYS A 41 3.91 22.87 6.19
CA LYS A 41 3.45 23.72 5.07
C LYS A 41 4.09 23.42 3.70
N ASN A 42 5.13 22.59 3.67
CA ASN A 42 5.64 21.98 2.47
C ASN A 42 5.02 20.59 2.38
N LEU A 43 3.99 20.44 1.55
CA LEU A 43 3.58 19.12 1.04
C LEU A 43 4.80 18.50 0.36
N THR A 44 5.64 17.79 1.10
CA THR A 44 6.41 16.71 0.51
C THR A 44 5.35 15.69 0.14
N ASN A 45 4.89 15.75 -1.10
CA ASN A 45 4.03 14.75 -1.72
C ASN A 45 4.84 13.45 -1.85
N ASP A 46 5.31 12.91 -0.74
CA ASP A 46 6.01 11.64 -0.67
C ASP A 46 4.96 10.55 -0.84
N SER A 47 4.51 10.41 -2.08
CA SER A 47 3.68 9.33 -2.54
C SER A 47 4.57 8.10 -2.71
N LEU A 48 4.46 7.16 -1.79
CA LEU A 48 5.11 5.86 -1.94
C LEU A 48 4.17 4.96 -2.72
N VAL A 49 4.64 4.50 -3.88
CA VAL A 49 3.93 3.49 -4.67
C VAL A 49 4.75 2.21 -4.63
N ASN A 50 4.13 1.14 -4.14
CA ASN A 50 4.71 -0.18 -4.07
C ASN A 50 4.03 -1.10 -5.09
N PHE A 51 4.82 -1.82 -5.87
CA PHE A 51 4.34 -2.81 -6.82
C PHE A 51 4.99 -4.15 -6.48
N GLY A 52 4.21 -5.22 -6.47
CA GLY A 52 4.73 -6.54 -6.13
C GLY A 52 3.91 -7.68 -6.69
N LEU A 53 4.44 -8.88 -6.52
CA LEU A 53 3.80 -10.14 -6.87
C LEU A 53 3.81 -11.04 -5.64
N SER A 54 2.63 -11.47 -5.20
CA SER A 54 2.49 -12.50 -4.18
C SER A 54 2.22 -13.85 -4.86
N ILE A 55 2.94 -14.90 -4.46
CA ILE A 55 2.71 -16.27 -4.93
C ILE A 55 2.31 -17.10 -3.70
N SER A 56 1.14 -17.73 -3.77
CA SER A 56 0.63 -18.64 -2.75
C SER A 56 0.59 -20.06 -3.29
N VAL A 57 1.07 -21.02 -2.50
CA VAL A 57 1.07 -22.45 -2.84
C VAL A 57 0.32 -23.21 -1.73
N GLY A 58 -0.79 -23.84 -2.08
CA GLY A 58 -1.56 -24.74 -1.21
C GLY A 58 -0.96 -26.14 -1.20
N PHE A 59 -0.90 -26.75 -0.01
CA PHE A 59 -0.43 -28.12 0.22
C PHE A 59 -1.59 -29.04 0.56
#